data_AF-A0A1H8UB51-F1
#
_entry.id   AF-A0A1H8UB51-F1
#
_cell.length_a   1.000
_cell.length_b   1.000
_cell.length_c   1.000
_cell.angle_alpha   90.00
_cell.angle_beta   90.00
_cell.angle_gamma   90.00
#
_symmetry.space_group_name_H-M   'P 1'
#
loop_
_entity.id
_entity.type
_entity.pdbx_description
1 polymer ?
#
loop_
_entity_poly.entity_id
_entity_poly.type
_entity_poly.pdbx_seq_one_letter_code
_entity_poly.pdbx_strand_id
1 'polypeptide(L)'
;MSSTNPQQTADSEQVHVKFYPQVWDNGYALTGDAFEFTVPRDDAIDEDGELLEDNTAESDQLRNHQNAPKKARKWQGPFFVTLEEIE
;
A
#
# COMPACT_ATOMS: atom_id res chain seq x y z
N MET A 1 -24.09 -4.73 32.93
CA MET A 1 -24.74 -4.34 31.67
C MET A 1 -23.62 -4.08 30.68
N SER A 2 -23.63 -4.83 29.59
CA SER A 2 -22.50 -5.07 28.69
C SER A 2 -21.97 -3.79 28.04
N SER A 3 -20.66 -3.58 28.14
CA SER A 3 -19.94 -2.61 27.30
C SER A 3 -19.77 -3.24 25.93
N THR A 4 -20.46 -2.70 24.94
CA THR A 4 -20.36 -3.10 23.54
C THR A 4 -18.97 -2.75 23.04
N ASN A 5 -18.16 -3.77 22.75
CA ASN A 5 -16.85 -3.65 22.13
C ASN A 5 -17.05 -3.28 20.65
N PRO A 6 -16.60 -2.11 20.15
CA PRO A 6 -16.69 -1.80 18.72
C PRO A 6 -15.60 -2.49 17.87
N GLN A 7 -14.76 -3.35 18.44
CA GLN A 7 -13.69 -4.05 17.71
C GLN A 7 -14.19 -5.34 17.02
N GLN A 8 -15.33 -5.24 16.33
CA GLN A 8 -15.83 -6.29 15.45
C GLN A 8 -16.03 -5.69 14.06
N THR A 9 -14.92 -5.38 13.39
CA THR A 9 -14.90 -5.07 11.96
C THR A 9 -13.95 -6.05 11.30
N ALA A 10 -14.57 -7.08 10.73
CA ALA A 10 -14.09 -8.01 9.71
C ALA A 10 -12.67 -8.57 9.86
N ASP A 11 -12.62 -9.89 9.93
CA ASP A 11 -11.50 -10.75 9.55
C ASP A 11 -11.20 -10.62 8.04
N SER A 12 -11.11 -9.38 7.54
CA SER A 12 -10.76 -9.10 6.15
C SER A 12 -9.26 -9.36 6.03
N GLU A 13 -8.89 -10.32 5.19
CA GLU A 13 -7.51 -10.55 4.79
C GLU A 13 -6.87 -9.19 4.47
N GLN A 14 -5.74 -8.91 5.10
CA GLN A 14 -5.01 -7.66 4.91
C GLN A 14 -3.79 -7.92 4.04
N VAL A 15 -3.47 -6.94 3.21
CA VAL A 15 -2.29 -6.96 2.37
C VAL A 15 -1.31 -5.91 2.88
N HIS A 16 -0.05 -6.32 3.02
CA HIS A 16 1.05 -5.44 3.33
C HIS A 16 1.48 -4.71 2.06
N VAL A 17 1.51 -3.39 2.11
CA VAL A 17 1.91 -2.52 1.00
C VAL A 17 3.23 -1.84 1.35
N LYS A 18 4.22 -1.97 0.47
CA LYS A 18 5.50 -1.29 0.57
C LYS A 18 5.59 -0.24 -0.52
N PHE A 19 5.66 1.03 -0.12
CA PHE A 19 5.88 2.15 -1.01
C PHE A 19 7.35 2.53 -1.03
N TYR A 20 7.97 2.50 -2.20
CA TYR A 20 9.39 2.80 -2.40
C TYR A 20 9.56 4.19 -3.04
N PRO A 21 9.79 5.26 -2.24
CA PRO A 21 10.08 6.57 -2.79
C PRO A 21 11.39 6.54 -3.57
N GLN A 22 11.43 7.18 -4.72
CA GLN A 22 12.66 7.37 -5.48
C GLN A 22 13.01 8.85 -5.59
N VAL A 23 14.30 9.15 -5.49
CA VAL A 23 14.84 10.49 -5.67
C VAL A 23 15.75 10.52 -6.88
N TRP A 24 15.66 11.58 -7.68
CA TRP A 24 16.57 11.80 -8.78
C TRP A 24 17.90 12.32 -8.24
N ASP A 25 18.97 11.56 -8.49
CA ASP A 25 20.35 11.96 -8.21
C ASP A 25 21.22 11.65 -9.44
N ASN A 26 21.92 12.67 -9.94
CA ASN A 26 22.85 12.54 -11.07
C ASN A 26 22.29 11.83 -12.32
N GLY A 27 21.00 11.99 -12.61
CA GLY A 27 20.33 11.38 -13.77
C GLY A 27 19.83 9.95 -13.54
N TYR A 28 19.92 9.43 -12.31
CA TYR A 28 19.41 8.12 -11.90
C TYR A 28 18.34 8.27 -10.83
N ALA A 29 17.36 7.38 -10.84
CA ALA A 29 16.38 7.26 -9.77
C ALA A 29 16.93 6.31 -8.70
N LEU A 30 17.22 6.84 -7.51
CA LEU A 30 17.69 6.05 -6.38
C LEU A 30 16.51 5.74 -5.45
N THR A 31 16.32 4.47 -5.12
CA THR A 31 15.30 4.01 -4.19
C THR A 31 15.71 4.35 -2.75
N GLY A 32 14.85 5.09 -2.04
CA GLY A 32 14.99 5.38 -0.62
C GLY A 32 14.33 4.33 0.27
N ASP A 33 14.28 4.61 1.57
CA ASP A 33 13.62 3.75 2.55
C ASP A 33 12.13 3.61 2.26
N ALA A 34 11.64 2.37 2.32
CA ALA A 34 10.25 2.06 2.07
C ALA A 34 9.33 2.59 3.20
N PHE A 35 8.11 2.95 2.83
CA PHE A 35 7.03 3.18 3.78
C PHE A 35 6.05 2.02 3.73
N GLU A 36 5.78 1.43 4.88
CA GLU A 36 4.93 0.26 5.04
C GLU A 36 3.55 0.67 5.59
N PHE A 37 2.49 0.06 5.06
CA PHE A 37 1.13 0.19 5.56
C PHE A 37 0.27 -1.01 5.11
N THR A 38 -0.90 -1.20 5.72
CA THR A 38 -1.82 -2.28 5.33
C THR A 38 -3.09 -1.73 4.69
N VAL A 39 -3.64 -2.51 3.76
CA VAL A 39 -4.92 -2.26 3.11
C VAL A 39 -5.79 -3.52 3.15
N PRO A 40 -7.12 -3.40 3.07
CA PRO A 40 -7.98 -4.56 2.85
C PRO A 40 -7.60 -5.28 1.54
N ARG A 41 -7.65 -6.62 1.53
CA ARG A 41 -7.36 -7.42 0.32
C ARG A 41 -8.21 -6.99 -0.88
N ASP A 42 -9.51 -6.73 -0.67
CA ASP A 42 -10.41 -6.26 -1.74
C ASP A 42 -9.92 -4.98 -2.46
N ASP A 43 -9.14 -4.14 -1.78
CA ASP A 43 -8.57 -2.91 -2.38
C ASP A 43 -7.22 -3.16 -3.09
N ALA A 44 -6.65 -4.36 -2.95
CA ALA A 44 -5.32 -4.76 -3.36
C ALA A 44 -5.29 -5.94 -4.33
N ILE A 45 -6.44 -6.33 -4.88
CA ILE A 45 -6.58 -7.39 -5.88
C ILE A 45 -7.09 -6.84 -7.22
N ASP A 46 -6.83 -7.57 -8.29
CA ASP A 46 -7.35 -7.32 -9.63
C ASP A 46 -8.75 -7.94 -9.84
N GLU A 47 -9.25 -7.89 -11.08
CA GLU A 47 -10.55 -8.45 -11.46
C GLU A 47 -10.59 -9.99 -11.39
N ASP A 48 -9.44 -10.66 -11.43
CA ASP A 48 -9.29 -12.12 -11.33
C ASP A 48 -9.18 -12.58 -9.86
N GLY A 49 -9.03 -11.64 -8.91
CA GLY A 49 -8.92 -11.90 -7.48
C GLY A 49 -7.48 -12.14 -7.00
N GLU A 50 -6.50 -11.93 -7.89
CA GLU A 50 -5.08 -12.03 -7.60
C GLU A 50 -4.56 -10.69 -7.07
N LEU A 51 -3.46 -10.69 -6.31
CA LEU A 51 -2.86 -9.42 -5.86
C LEU A 51 -2.43 -8.57 -7.06
N LEU A 52 -2.64 -7.26 -6.95
CA LEU A 52 -2.14 -6.30 -7.93
C LEU A 52 -0.64 -6.52 -8.18
N GLU A 53 -0.24 -6.52 -9.45
CA GLU A 53 1.15 -6.71 -9.82
C GLU A 53 2.04 -5.56 -9.28
N ASP A 54 3.20 -5.92 -8.75
CA ASP A 54 4.20 -4.98 -8.25
C ASP A 54 4.67 -4.00 -9.32
N ASN A 55 4.94 -2.75 -8.92
CA ASN A 55 5.49 -1.71 -9.79
C ASN A 55 4.63 -1.47 -11.05
N THR A 56 3.31 -1.44 -10.86
CA THR A 56 2.34 -1.12 -11.90
C THR A 56 1.55 0.13 -11.55
N ALA A 57 0.90 0.71 -12.55
CA ALA A 57 0.03 1.86 -12.34
C ALA A 57 -1.13 1.55 -11.38
N GLU A 58 -1.55 0.29 -11.29
CA GLU A 58 -2.63 -0.17 -10.42
C GLU A 58 -2.18 -0.26 -8.97
N SER A 59 -1.07 -0.95 -8.69
CA SER A 59 -0.49 -1.00 -7.34
C SER A 59 -0.07 0.39 -6.85
N ASP A 60 0.40 1.26 -7.75
CA ASP A 60 0.73 2.65 -7.42
C ASP A 60 -0.47 3.46 -6.94
N GLN A 61 -1.72 3.09 -7.26
CA GLN A 61 -2.91 3.79 -6.74
C GLN A 61 -3.08 3.62 -5.24
N LEU A 62 -2.52 2.56 -4.64
CA LEU A 62 -2.56 2.29 -3.20
C LEU A 62 -1.88 3.40 -2.39
N ARG A 63 -0.99 4.18 -3.00
CA ARG A 63 -0.43 5.40 -2.38
C ARG A 63 -1.51 6.38 -1.92
N ASN A 64 -2.69 6.37 -2.55
CA ASN A 64 -3.80 7.29 -2.28
C ASN A 64 -4.81 6.71 -1.29
N HIS A 65 -4.65 5.44 -0.91
CA HIS A 65 -5.52 4.78 0.06
C HIS A 65 -5.53 5.54 1.40
N GLN A 66 -6.64 5.46 2.13
CA GLN A 66 -6.81 6.18 3.39
C GLN A 66 -5.80 5.76 4.47
N ASN A 67 -5.36 4.49 4.42
CA ASN A 67 -4.34 3.95 5.33
C ASN A 67 -2.91 4.33 4.94
N ALA A 68 -2.70 4.85 3.73
CA ALA A 68 -1.37 5.21 3.27
C ALA A 68 -0.82 6.41 4.08
N PRO A 69 0.46 6.36 4.51
CA PRO A 69 1.05 7.42 5.28
C PRO A 69 1.10 8.71 4.46
N LYS A 70 0.98 9.86 5.15
CA LYS A 70 0.99 11.19 4.51
C LYS A 70 2.22 11.42 3.63
N LYS A 71 3.36 10.80 3.96
CA LYS A 71 4.59 10.86 3.16
C LYS A 71 4.41 10.20 1.79
N ALA A 72 3.89 8.96 1.74
CA ALA A 72 3.59 8.26 0.48
C ALA A 72 2.56 9.03 -0.36
N ARG A 73 1.43 9.43 0.25
CA ARG A 73 0.37 10.21 -0.42
C ARG A 73 0.87 11.48 -1.09
N LYS A 74 1.80 12.19 -0.44
CA LYS A 74 2.31 13.50 -0.91
C LYS A 74 3.57 13.41 -1.75
N TRP A 75 4.16 12.23 -1.90
CA TRP A 75 5.37 12.05 -2.69
C TRP A 75 5.11 12.44 -4.16
N GLN A 76 5.93 13.32 -4.71
CA GLN A 76 5.72 13.81 -6.09
C GLN A 76 6.17 12.78 -7.14
N GLY A 77 6.95 11.79 -6.73
CA GLY A 77 7.55 10.80 -7.61
C GLY A 77 9.01 11.11 -7.96
N PRO A 78 9.73 10.14 -8.55
CA PRO A 78 9.26 8.78 -8.87
C PRO A 78 9.08 7.89 -7.63
N PHE A 79 8.36 6.78 -7.79
CA PHE A 79 8.14 5.76 -6.76
C PHE A 79 7.63 4.48 -7.44
N PHE A 80 7.59 3.38 -6.69
CA PHE A 80 6.84 2.18 -7.05
C PHE A 80 6.28 1.52 -5.79
N VAL A 81 5.27 0.68 -5.95
CA VAL A 81 4.63 -0.06 -4.86
C VAL A 81 4.85 -1.56 -5.05
N THR A 82 5.05 -2.29 -3.95
CA THR A 82 4.96 -3.76 -3.93
C THR A 82 3.96 -4.23 -2.87
N LEU A 83 3.41 -5.43 -3.07
CA LEU A 83 2.39 -6.02 -2.21
C LEU A 83 2.82 -7.39 -1.71
N GLU A 84 2.49 -7.70 -0.45
CA GLU A 84 2.72 -9.01 0.16
C GLU A 84 1.50 -9.40 1.01
N GLU A 85 1.03 -10.64 0.90
CA GLU A 85 0.00 -11.17 1.79
C GLU A 85 0.53 -11.28 3.22
N ILE A 86 -0.35 -11.08 4.20
CA ILE A 86 -0.02 -11.28 5.61
C ILE A 86 -0.51 -12.68 6.00
N GLU A 87 0.42 -13.60 6.27
CA GLU A 87 0.14 -14.96 6.77
C GLU A 87 -0.49 -15.00 8.18
#